data_AF-A0A2V5H0T5-F1
#
_entry.id   AF-A0A2V5H0T5-F1
#
_cell.length_a   1.000
_cell.length_b   1.000
_cell.length_c   1.000
_cell.angle_alpha   90.00
_cell.angle_beta   90.00
_cell.angle_gamma   90.00
#
_symmetry.space_group_name_H-M   'P 1'
#
loop_
_entity.id
_entity.type
_entity.pdbx_description
1 polymer ?
#
loop_
_entity_poly.entity_id
_entity_poly.type
_entity_poly.pdbx_seq_one_letter_code
_entity_poly.pdbx_strand_id
1 'polypeptide(L)'
;MTHAAPFQWAAIFHKENLLFEKGAEGLAFYSSTNKTRDYSLPTKVFCSWCRSPIMDEGRNVCLLFPESIECGDTDAERLEWRKAFEVDCHIFYNQRIVEIPDGKPKWAGMDEDSERVDDMGKPTE
;
A
#
# COMPACT_ATOMS: atom_id res chain seq x y z
N MET A 1 -4.10 4.05 -5.73
CA MET A 1 -5.04 3.13 -6.43
C MET A 1 -5.36 3.66 -7.81
N THR A 2 -4.56 3.21 -8.76
CA THR A 2 -4.84 3.37 -10.17
C THR A 2 -6.16 2.67 -10.49
N HIS A 3 -7.05 3.34 -11.22
CA HIS A 3 -8.31 2.73 -11.63
C HIS A 3 -8.06 1.39 -12.33
N ALA A 4 -8.76 0.35 -11.88
CA ALA A 4 -8.63 -1.03 -12.39
C ALA A 4 -7.24 -1.68 -12.19
N ALA A 5 -6.44 -1.21 -11.23
CA ALA A 5 -5.23 -1.94 -10.83
C ALA A 5 -5.61 -3.33 -10.27
N PRO A 6 -4.96 -4.41 -10.73
CA PRO A 6 -5.24 -5.78 -10.27
C PRO A 6 -4.76 -6.06 -8.84
N PHE A 7 -3.90 -5.21 -8.30
CA PHE A 7 -3.36 -5.27 -6.94
C PHE A 7 -3.03 -3.86 -6.44
N GLN A 8 -2.74 -3.75 -5.15
CA GLN A 8 -2.31 -2.52 -4.50
C GLN A 8 -0.84 -2.64 -4.10
N TRP A 9 -0.01 -1.68 -4.49
CA TRP A 9 1.35 -1.54 -4.00
C TRP A 9 1.33 -0.62 -2.78
N ALA A 10 1.85 -1.11 -1.66
CA ALA A 10 1.86 -0.36 -0.42
C ALA A 10 3.20 -0.55 0.31
N ALA A 11 3.70 0.52 0.90
CA ALA A 11 4.83 0.53 1.81
C ALA A 11 4.36 0.82 3.23
N ILE A 12 4.93 0.11 4.20
CA ILE A 12 4.54 0.23 5.61
C ILE A 12 5.47 1.23 6.29
N PHE A 13 4.87 2.23 6.94
CA PHE A 13 5.59 3.23 7.73
C PHE A 13 5.04 3.29 9.14
N HIS A 14 5.92 3.44 10.13
CA HIS A 14 5.51 3.83 11.47
C HIS A 14 4.95 5.25 11.44
N LYS A 15 3.86 5.48 12.17
CA LYS A 15 3.17 6.79 12.18
C LYS A 15 4.07 7.93 12.63
N GLU A 16 5.00 7.66 13.54
CA GLU A 16 5.98 8.64 14.01
C GLU A 16 6.96 9.13 12.94
N ASN A 17 7.10 8.37 11.84
CA ASN A 17 7.96 8.72 10.70
C ASN A 17 7.20 9.47 9.59
N LEU A 18 5.91 9.79 9.79
CA LEU A 18 5.07 10.47 8.81
C LEU A 18 4.43 11.72 9.41
N LEU A 19 4.41 12.79 8.61
CA LEU A 19 3.72 14.04 8.95
C LEU A 19 3.08 14.62 7.69
N PHE A 20 1.87 15.15 7.83
CA PHE A 20 1.28 16.02 6.80
C PHE A 20 1.64 17.47 7.09
N GLU A 21 2.21 18.17 6.11
CA GLU A 21 2.63 19.58 6.26
C GLU A 21 1.48 20.51 6.66
N LYS A 22 0.26 20.22 6.19
CA LYS A 22 -0.96 20.98 6.49
C LYS A 22 -1.90 20.26 7.46
N GLY A 23 -1.37 19.29 8.21
CA GLY A 23 -2.18 18.44 9.07
C GLY A 23 -3.26 17.69 8.28
N ALA A 24 -4.47 17.60 8.83
CA ALA A 24 -5.59 16.90 8.18
C ALA A 24 -6.31 17.75 7.10
N GLU A 25 -5.87 18.99 6.85
CA GLU A 25 -6.48 19.84 5.84
C GLU A 25 -6.37 19.19 4.45
N GLY A 26 -7.48 19.15 3.73
CA GLY A 26 -7.52 18.56 2.40
C GLY A 26 -7.59 17.03 2.39
N LEU A 27 -7.63 16.37 3.56
CA LEU A 27 -7.82 14.92 3.66
C LEU A 27 -9.30 14.55 3.86
N ALA A 28 -9.66 13.37 3.37
CA ALA A 28 -10.93 12.73 3.64
C ALA A 28 -10.72 11.30 4.12
N PHE A 29 -11.61 10.85 5.00
CA PHE A 29 -11.49 9.59 5.70
C PHE A 29 -12.65 8.66 5.36
N TYR A 30 -12.40 7.36 5.40
CA TYR A 30 -13.44 6.35 5.32
C TYR A 30 -13.04 5.10 6.11
N SER A 31 -13.82 4.79 7.15
CA SER A 31 -13.70 3.53 7.88
C SER A 31 -14.60 2.49 7.21
N SER A 32 -13.98 1.48 6.60
CA SER A 32 -14.73 0.38 5.97
C SER A 32 -15.45 -0.49 7.01
N THR A 33 -14.88 -0.63 8.20
CA THR A 33 -15.47 -1.37 9.33
C THR A 33 -16.78 -0.73 9.80
N ASN A 34 -16.77 0.59 9.98
CA ASN A 34 -17.91 1.33 10.52
C ASN A 34 -18.81 1.93 9.43
N LYS A 35 -18.41 1.81 8.15
CA LYS A 35 -19.10 2.39 6.99
C LYS A 35 -19.39 3.89 7.14
N THR A 36 -18.44 4.62 7.75
CA THR A 36 -18.55 6.05 8.03
C THR A 36 -17.38 6.84 7.43
N ARG A 37 -17.60 8.14 7.24
CA ARG A 37 -16.57 9.12 6.88
C ARG A 37 -15.96 9.80 8.09
N ASP A 38 -16.47 9.52 9.28
CA ASP A 38 -15.87 9.99 10.52
C ASP A 38 -14.48 9.38 10.69
N TYR A 39 -13.57 10.16 11.27
CA TYR A 39 -12.23 9.68 11.57
C TYR A 39 -12.29 8.59 12.65
N SER A 40 -11.99 7.35 12.28
CA SER A 40 -11.87 6.23 13.22
C SER A 40 -10.91 5.19 12.68
N LEU A 41 -9.95 4.73 13.48
CA LEU A 41 -8.96 3.76 13.06
C LEU A 41 -9.52 2.32 13.06
N PRO A 42 -9.16 1.47 12.08
CA PRO A 42 -8.41 1.82 10.86
C PRO A 42 -9.25 2.63 9.87
N THR A 43 -8.61 3.54 9.15
CA THR A 43 -9.28 4.39 8.14
C THR A 43 -8.50 4.44 6.84
N LYS A 44 -9.22 4.50 5.73
CA LYS A 44 -8.66 4.85 4.43
C LYS A 44 -8.56 6.37 4.31
N VAL A 45 -7.46 6.87 3.78
CA VAL A 45 -7.17 8.31 3.65
C VAL A 45 -7.07 8.68 2.17
N PHE A 46 -7.79 9.73 1.79
CA PHE A 46 -7.89 10.21 0.41
C PHE A 46 -7.70 11.73 0.36
N CYS A 47 -7.35 12.24 -0.82
CA CYS A 47 -7.54 13.64 -1.14
C CYS A 47 -9.04 13.98 -1.09
N SER A 48 -9.41 15.00 -0.31
CA SER A 48 -10.81 15.45 -0.17
C SER A 48 -11.41 15.99 -1.48
N TRP A 49 -10.56 16.46 -2.40
CA TRP A 49 -10.97 17.04 -3.68
C TRP A 49 -11.12 15.98 -4.79
N CYS A 50 -10.02 15.33 -5.21
CA CYS A 50 -10.04 14.37 -6.32
C CYS A 50 -10.34 12.92 -5.89
N ARG A 51 -10.39 12.64 -4.59
CA ARG A 51 -10.55 11.28 -4.03
C ARG A 51 -9.42 10.32 -4.38
N SER A 52 -8.27 10.83 -4.85
CA SER A 52 -7.08 10.01 -5.00
C SER A 52 -6.69 9.41 -3.65
N PRO A 53 -6.52 8.09 -3.54
CA PRO A 53 -6.11 7.44 -2.30
C PRO A 53 -4.65 7.72 -2.00
N ILE A 54 -4.35 7.93 -0.72
CA ILE A 54 -3.02 8.33 -0.24
C ILE A 54 -2.41 7.20 0.59
N MET A 55 -3.17 6.70 1.57
CA MET A 55 -2.74 5.65 2.49
C MET A 55 -3.91 5.02 3.22
N ASP A 56 -3.69 3.85 3.84
CA ASP A 56 -4.54 3.29 4.89
C ASP A 56 -3.86 3.49 6.24
N GLU A 57 -4.52 4.19 7.17
CA GLU A 57 -4.01 4.46 8.52
C GLU A 57 -4.50 3.41 9.51
N GLY A 58 -3.54 2.72 10.14
CA GLY A 58 -3.76 1.80 11.25
C GLY A 58 -3.52 2.44 12.62
N ARG A 59 -3.45 1.60 13.66
CA ARG A 59 -3.16 2.05 15.03
C ARG A 59 -1.75 2.63 15.17
N ASN A 60 -0.75 1.91 14.68
CA ASN A 60 0.67 2.24 14.87
C ASN A 60 1.43 2.51 13.56
N VAL A 61 0.88 2.04 12.43
CA VAL A 61 1.50 2.12 11.12
C VAL A 61 0.51 2.64 10.08
N CYS A 62 1.04 3.17 8.99
CA CYS A 62 0.30 3.52 7.78
C CYS A 62 0.79 2.64 6.63
N LEU A 63 -0.14 2.18 5.80
CA LEU A 63 0.14 1.57 4.50
C LEU A 63 0.02 2.67 3.46
N LEU A 64 1.15 3.26 3.08
CA LEU A 64 1.22 4.37 2.14
C LEU A 64 1.42 3.87 0.72
N PHE A 65 0.84 4.55 -0.26
CA PHE A 65 0.93 4.16 -1.67
C PHE A 65 2.07 4.89 -2.36
N PRO A 66 3.20 4.22 -2.67
CA PRO A 66 4.40 4.88 -3.19
C PRO A 66 4.14 5.65 -4.49
N GLU A 67 3.15 5.23 -5.29
CA GLU A 67 2.79 5.95 -6.52
C GLU A 67 2.30 7.39 -6.29
N SER A 68 1.94 7.75 -5.05
CA SER A 68 1.48 9.09 -4.67
C SER A 68 2.61 10.01 -4.20
N ILE A 69 3.83 9.49 -4.05
CA ILE A 69 5.00 10.27 -3.59
C ILE A 69 5.71 10.83 -4.81
N GLU A 70 5.78 12.16 -4.89
CA GLU A 70 6.65 12.85 -5.84
C GLU A 70 7.99 13.11 -5.15
N CYS A 71 9.06 12.47 -5.63
CA CYS A 71 10.40 12.71 -5.11
C CYS A 71 11.50 12.55 -6.17
N GLY A 72 12.57 13.35 -6.01
CA GLY A 72 13.70 13.43 -6.93
C GLY A 72 13.51 14.50 -8.02
N ASP A 73 14.47 15.40 -8.11
CA ASP A 73 14.48 16.47 -9.12
C ASP A 73 15.14 16.00 -10.43
N THR A 74 16.05 15.04 -10.29
CA THR A 74 16.78 14.43 -11.40
C THR A 74 16.33 12.99 -11.69
N ASP A 75 16.61 12.50 -12.89
CA ASP A 75 16.29 11.12 -13.27
C ASP A 75 17.07 10.09 -12.42
N ALA A 76 18.28 10.44 -11.98
CA ALA A 76 19.07 9.62 -11.08
C ALA A 76 18.40 9.48 -9.71
N GLU A 77 17.95 10.58 -9.12
CA GLU A 77 17.25 10.55 -7.82
C GLU A 77 15.92 9.82 -7.92
N ARG A 78 15.15 10.04 -8.99
CA ARG A 78 13.89 9.30 -9.24
C ARG A 78 14.13 7.81 -9.35
N LEU A 79 15.26 7.39 -9.94
CA LEU A 79 15.63 5.98 -10.02
C LEU A 79 15.96 5.41 -8.63
N GLU A 80 16.72 6.12 -7.81
CA GLU A 80 17.01 5.70 -6.44
C GLU A 80 15.74 5.58 -5.60
N TRP A 81 14.80 6.53 -5.74
CA TRP A 81 13.49 6.46 -5.08
C TRP A 81 12.67 5.26 -5.52
N ARG A 82 12.66 4.92 -6.81
CA ARG A 82 11.98 3.72 -7.31
C ARG A 82 12.56 2.44 -6.73
N LYS A 83 13.89 2.36 -6.58
CA LYS A 83 14.55 1.22 -5.94
C LYS A 83 14.23 1.12 -4.45
N ALA A 84 14.16 2.26 -3.75
CA ALA A 84 13.84 2.28 -2.31
C ALA A 84 12.44 1.73 -1.99
N PHE A 85 11.52 1.76 -2.95
CA PHE A 85 10.16 1.21 -2.81
C PHE A 85 9.98 -0.15 -3.50
N GLU A 86 11.04 -0.76 -4.04
CA GLU A 86 10.94 -2.05 -4.73
C GLU A 86 10.15 -3.07 -3.89
N VAL A 87 9.30 -3.85 -4.56
CA VAL A 87 8.44 -4.82 -3.88
C VAL A 87 9.29 -5.89 -3.21
N ASP A 88 9.09 -6.05 -1.91
CA ASP A 88 9.76 -7.09 -1.12
C ASP A 88 9.01 -8.42 -1.15
N CYS A 89 7.68 -8.41 -1.20
CA CYS A 89 6.84 -9.60 -1.27
C CYS A 89 5.41 -9.31 -1.74
N HIS A 90 4.64 -10.37 -1.95
CA HIS A 90 3.19 -10.30 -2.21
C HIS A 90 2.42 -11.03 -1.12
N ILE A 91 1.42 -10.37 -0.55
CA ILE A 91 0.47 -10.93 0.41
C ILE A 91 -0.91 -11.07 -0.22
N PHE A 92 -1.74 -11.96 0.32
CA PHE A 92 -3.06 -12.31 -0.22
C PHE A 92 -3.02 -12.81 -1.67
N TYR A 93 -1.93 -13.49 -2.06
CA TYR A 93 -1.68 -13.91 -3.45
C TYR A 93 -2.69 -14.96 -3.96
N ASN A 94 -3.42 -15.65 -3.08
CA ASN A 94 -4.52 -16.54 -3.49
C ASN A 94 -5.74 -15.77 -4.03
N GLN A 95 -5.83 -14.47 -3.80
CA GLN A 95 -6.89 -13.60 -4.32
C GLN A 95 -6.46 -12.83 -5.56
N ARG A 96 -5.28 -13.13 -6.13
CA ARG A 96 -4.78 -12.47 -7.33
C ARG A 96 -5.68 -12.74 -8.53
N ILE A 97 -5.70 -11.79 -9.45
CA ILE A 97 -6.37 -11.92 -10.75
C ILE A 97 -5.39 -12.01 -11.92
N VAL A 98 -4.09 -11.79 -11.65
CA VAL A 98 -2.98 -11.93 -12.60
C VAL A 98 -1.81 -12.59 -11.89
N GLU A 99 -1.05 -13.40 -12.62
CA GLU A 99 0.22 -13.95 -12.15
C GLU A 99 1.32 -12.88 -12.19
N ILE A 100 2.19 -12.84 -11.19
CA ILE A 100 3.30 -11.90 -11.05
C ILE A 100 4.60 -12.71 -10.91
N PRO A 101 5.23 -13.14 -12.03
CA PRO A 101 6.43 -13.97 -12.01
C PRO A 101 7.71 -13.13 -11.82
N ASP A 102 7.83 -12.49 -10.66
CA ASP A 102 8.95 -11.60 -10.31
C ASP A 102 10.00 -12.23 -9.39
N GLY A 103 9.81 -13.51 -9.01
CA GLY A 103 10.70 -14.23 -8.09
C GLY A 103 10.71 -13.69 -6.65
N LYS A 104 9.84 -12.73 -6.31
CA LYS A 104 9.70 -12.24 -4.93
C LYS A 104 8.85 -13.23 -4.10
N PRO A 105 9.08 -13.33 -2.78
CA PRO A 105 8.26 -14.12 -1.88
C PRO A 105 6.76 -13.83 -2.03
N LYS A 106 5.94 -14.89 -2.01
CA LYS A 106 4.48 -14.80 -2.11
C LYS A 106 3.83 -15.60 -1.00
N TRP A 107 2.83 -14.99 -0.39
CA TRP A 107 2.06 -15.54 0.71
C TRP A 107 0.60 -15.69 0.28
N ALA A 108 0.00 -16.84 0.59
CA ALA A 108 -1.40 -17.12 0.30
C ALA A 108 -2.35 -16.08 0.93
N GLY A 109 -2.02 -15.63 2.14
CA GLY A 109 -2.71 -14.62 2.93
C GLY A 109 -1.73 -13.60 3.49
N MET A 110 -1.82 -13.30 4.79
CA MET A 110 -0.89 -12.39 5.46
C MET A 110 0.54 -12.98 5.47
N ASP A 111 1.56 -12.13 5.38
CA ASP A 111 2.94 -12.53 5.53
C ASP A 111 3.20 -13.11 6.92
N GLU A 112 4.09 -14.12 6.98
CA GLU A 112 4.48 -14.85 8.21
C GLU A 112 3.37 -15.67 8.90
N ASP A 113 2.10 -15.37 8.62
CA ASP A 113 0.91 -16.03 9.18
C ASP A 113 0.20 -16.97 8.20
N SER A 114 0.71 -17.13 6.98
CA SER A 114 0.11 -17.99 5.94
C SER A 114 1.13 -18.83 5.17
N GLU A 115 0.64 -19.74 4.32
CA GLU A 115 1.49 -20.60 3.50
C GLU A 115 2.21 -19.80 2.41
N ARG A 116 3.47 -20.18 2.13
CA ARG A 116 4.20 -19.67 0.98
C ARG A 116 3.71 -20.35 -0.30
N VAL A 117 3.65 -19.56 -1.36
CA VAL A 117 3.24 -20.02 -2.69
C VAL A 117 4.26 -19.61 -3.75
N ASP A 118 4.29 -20.36 -4.85
CA ASP A 118 5.11 -20.06 -6.01
C ASP A 118 4.49 -18.94 -6.87
N ASP A 119 5.17 -18.57 -7.96
CA ASP A 119 4.70 -17.54 -8.90
C ASP A 119 3.36 -17.89 -9.55
N MET A 120 2.94 -19.16 -9.51
CA MET A 120 1.66 -19.68 -10.01
C MET A 120 0.64 -19.88 -8.87
N GLY A 121 0.93 -19.40 -7.66
CA GLY A 121 0.08 -19.51 -6.48
C GLY A 121 -0.13 -20.93 -5.97
N LYS A 122 0.80 -21.85 -6.24
CA LYS A 122 0.78 -23.21 -5.68
C LYS A 122 1.63 -23.27 -4.43
N PRO A 123 1.28 -24.07 -3.41
CA PRO A 123 2.10 -24.22 -2.21
C PRO A 123 3.55 -24.61 -2.56
N THR A 124 4.51 -23.93 -1.95
CA THR A 124 5.91 -24.35 -1.94
C THR A 124 6.10 -25.36 -0.82
N GLU A 125 6.54 -26.58 -1.13
CA GLU A 125 6.78 -27.67 -0.16
C GLU A 125 7.59 -27.26 1.08
#